data_AF-A0A945MWW4-F1
#
_entry.id   AF-A0A945MWW4-F1
#
_cell.length_a   1.000
_cell.length_b   1.000
_cell.length_c   1.000
_cell.angle_alpha   90.00
_cell.angle_beta   90.00
_cell.angle_gamma   90.00
#
_symmetry.space_group_name_H-M   'P 1'
#
loop_
_entity.id
_entity.type
_entity.pdbx_description
1 polymer ?
#
loop_
_entity_poly.entity_id
_entity_poly.type
_entity_poly.pdbx_seq_one_letter_code
_entity_poly.pdbx_strand_id
1 'polypeptide(L)'
;MAAIEFPKPPVDPSHDPLWHRIEAYDFDKLGGAYLFSSRLATENGWTSNYTGRVIEEYKRFCYLSVRAGHAVVPSDQIDQVWHLHLRFTREYRDAFCAEVLGTDLHHSPASNGDAEEFEHHRDLYMDTLKVYEGLSGERPPADIWPSPETQFGNSSAMRRVNTADFIIVRRPPRGLLWALQIALVIATLFALWEGEYNIALAVGFVTVALGVYRERTDNKWKIKPWRDGDDGGVGTGGCSSRGI
;
A
#
# COMPACT_ATOMS: atom_id res chain seq x y z
N MET A 1 1.30 7.60 -29.72
CA MET A 1 2.15 7.66 -28.51
C MET A 1 3.34 6.77 -28.79
N ALA A 2 4.57 7.19 -28.51
CA ALA A 2 5.69 6.26 -28.54
C ALA A 2 5.45 5.21 -27.46
N ALA A 3 5.55 3.92 -27.80
CA ALA A 3 5.72 2.93 -26.75
C ALA A 3 7.00 3.30 -26.00
N ILE A 4 6.96 3.30 -24.66
CA ILE A 4 8.20 3.28 -23.89
C ILE A 4 8.84 1.95 -24.25
N GLU A 5 9.85 2.00 -25.12
CA GLU A 5 10.70 0.87 -25.43
C GLU A 5 11.56 0.66 -24.19
N PHE A 6 10.97 -0.03 -23.19
CA PHE A 6 11.64 -0.33 -21.93
C PHE A 6 12.98 -0.95 -22.30
N PRO A 7 14.12 -0.32 -21.91
CA PRO A 7 15.41 -0.83 -22.30
C PRO A 7 15.51 -2.24 -21.75
N LYS A 8 15.53 -3.23 -22.64
CA LYS A 8 15.74 -4.63 -22.27
C LYS A 8 17.03 -4.63 -21.45
N PRO A 9 16.96 -4.94 -20.16
CA PRO A 9 18.05 -4.62 -19.24
C PRO A 9 19.31 -5.34 -19.73
N PRO A 10 20.39 -4.62 -20.06
CA PRO A 10 21.54 -5.24 -20.70
C PRO A 10 22.38 -6.09 -19.73
N VAL A 11 21.97 -6.17 -18.46
CA VAL A 11 22.70 -6.82 -17.38
C VAL A 11 21.76 -7.72 -16.59
N ASP A 12 21.99 -9.03 -16.74
CA ASP A 12 21.54 -10.06 -15.82
C ASP A 12 22.05 -9.73 -14.40
N PRO A 13 21.18 -9.62 -13.37
CA PRO A 13 21.58 -9.26 -12.02
C PRO A 13 22.72 -10.13 -11.46
N SER A 14 22.80 -11.41 -11.85
CA SER A 14 23.87 -12.32 -11.40
C SER A 14 25.28 -11.94 -11.90
N HIS A 15 25.38 -10.98 -12.82
CA HIS A 15 26.62 -10.46 -13.39
C HIS A 15 26.84 -8.95 -13.10
N ASP A 16 25.95 -8.28 -12.34
CA ASP A 16 26.12 -6.85 -12.00
C ASP A 16 26.82 -6.68 -10.63
N PRO A 17 27.99 -5.99 -10.56
CA PRO A 17 28.64 -5.66 -9.29
C PRO A 17 27.76 -4.85 -8.31
N LEU A 18 26.76 -4.11 -8.80
CA LEU A 18 25.76 -3.46 -7.96
C LEU A 18 24.89 -4.49 -7.24
N TRP A 19 24.40 -5.52 -7.94
CA TRP A 19 23.56 -6.55 -7.34
C TRP A 19 24.34 -7.29 -6.25
N HIS A 20 25.58 -7.71 -6.50
CA HIS A 20 26.40 -8.39 -5.49
C HIS A 20 26.64 -7.55 -4.23
N ARG A 21 26.82 -6.22 -4.35
CA ARG A 21 26.92 -5.33 -3.17
C ARG A 21 25.60 -5.27 -2.39
N ILE A 22 24.47 -5.16 -3.07
CA ILE A 22 23.13 -5.11 -2.47
C ILE A 22 22.76 -6.46 -1.82
N GLU A 23 23.03 -7.56 -2.49
CA GLU A 23 22.79 -8.93 -2.04
C GLU A 23 23.58 -9.25 -0.76
N ALA A 24 24.86 -8.86 -0.73
CA ALA A 24 25.75 -9.01 0.42
C ALA A 24 25.46 -8.04 1.58
N TYR A 25 24.59 -7.03 1.39
CA TYR A 25 24.22 -6.12 2.47
C TYR A 25 23.34 -6.81 3.51
N ASP A 26 23.82 -6.78 4.76
CA ASP A 26 23.24 -7.48 5.89
C ASP A 26 22.51 -6.48 6.80
N PHE A 27 21.19 -6.43 6.64
CA PHE A 27 20.31 -5.57 7.44
C PHE A 27 20.35 -5.88 8.94
N ASP A 28 20.70 -7.10 9.37
CA ASP A 28 20.66 -7.46 10.79
C ASP A 28 21.97 -7.17 11.52
N LYS A 29 23.05 -6.85 10.80
CA LYS A 29 24.24 -6.19 11.38
C LYS A 29 24.02 -4.72 11.76
N LEU A 30 22.90 -4.10 11.36
CA LEU A 30 22.62 -2.68 11.60
C LEU A 30 22.25 -2.34 13.05
N GLY A 31 21.87 -3.33 13.87
CA GLY A 31 21.26 -3.08 15.18
C GLY A 31 21.70 -4.04 16.28
N GLY A 32 22.68 -3.64 17.09
CA GLY A 32 23.31 -4.49 18.12
C GLY A 32 22.35 -5.26 19.04
N ALA A 33 21.54 -4.57 19.84
CA ALA A 33 20.59 -5.22 20.76
C ALA A 33 19.21 -5.53 20.14
N TYR A 34 18.93 -5.02 18.94
CA TYR A 34 17.65 -5.17 18.23
C TYR A 34 17.89 -5.25 16.72
N LEU A 35 17.77 -6.46 16.17
CA LEU A 35 17.93 -6.73 14.74
C LEU A 35 16.89 -5.95 13.92
N PHE A 36 17.29 -5.45 12.74
CA PHE A 36 16.43 -4.69 11.83
C PHE A 36 15.18 -5.49 11.44
N SER A 37 15.37 -6.75 11.05
CA SER A 37 14.30 -7.69 10.70
C SER A 37 13.34 -7.92 11.87
N SER A 38 13.83 -7.93 13.11
CA SER A 38 13.00 -8.10 14.30
C SER A 38 12.14 -6.87 14.59
N ARG A 39 12.66 -5.65 14.39
CA ARG A 39 11.85 -4.42 14.45
C ARG A 39 10.84 -4.36 13.30
N LEU A 40 11.25 -4.67 12.07
CA LEU A 40 10.36 -4.75 10.91
C LEU A 40 9.24 -5.79 11.10
N ALA A 41 9.58 -6.91 11.74
CA ALA A 41 8.64 -7.94 12.20
C ALA A 41 7.86 -7.56 13.47
N THR A 42 8.08 -6.38 14.06
CA THR A 42 7.32 -5.84 15.22
C THR A 42 6.50 -4.58 14.90
N GLU A 43 6.79 -3.85 13.80
CA GLU A 43 6.07 -2.61 13.44
C GLU A 43 4.90 -2.75 12.43
N ASN A 44 4.87 -3.77 11.54
CA ASN A 44 3.88 -3.87 10.45
C ASN A 44 2.76 -4.92 10.62
N GLY A 45 3.07 -6.10 11.16
CA GLY A 45 2.12 -7.22 11.35
C GLY A 45 2.72 -8.60 11.09
N TRP A 46 3.92 -8.61 10.51
CA TRP A 46 4.52 -9.73 9.78
C TRP A 46 5.19 -10.80 10.65
N THR A 47 5.38 -11.97 10.04
CA THR A 47 6.21 -13.08 10.55
C THR A 47 7.67 -12.89 10.12
N SER A 48 8.62 -13.50 10.85
CA SER A 48 10.05 -13.42 10.49
C SER A 48 10.35 -13.88 9.05
N ASN A 49 9.73 -14.98 8.58
CA ASN A 49 9.92 -15.47 7.21
C ASN A 49 9.37 -14.50 6.16
N TYR A 50 8.17 -13.94 6.36
CA TYR A 50 7.62 -12.93 5.45
C TYR A 50 8.52 -11.70 5.44
N THR A 51 8.90 -11.19 6.61
CA THR A 51 9.82 -10.05 6.74
C THR A 51 11.14 -10.26 5.99
N GLY A 52 11.75 -11.45 6.09
CA GLY A 52 12.95 -11.80 5.31
C GLY A 52 12.71 -11.73 3.80
N ARG A 53 11.58 -12.25 3.31
CA ARG A 53 11.21 -12.13 1.89
C ARG A 53 11.00 -10.68 1.45
N VAL A 54 10.32 -9.85 2.25
CA VAL A 54 10.14 -8.42 1.92
C VAL A 54 11.48 -7.67 1.92
N ILE A 55 12.44 -8.04 2.78
CA ILE A 55 13.81 -7.48 2.74
C ILE A 55 14.53 -7.84 1.42
N GLU A 56 14.44 -9.10 0.97
CA GLU A 56 15.05 -9.52 -0.30
C GLU A 56 14.33 -8.92 -1.54
N GLU A 57 13.04 -8.64 -1.45
CA GLU A 57 12.33 -7.85 -2.47
C GLU A 57 12.70 -6.35 -2.41
N TYR A 58 12.96 -5.80 -1.22
CA TYR A 58 13.45 -4.42 -1.07
C TYR A 58 14.86 -4.25 -1.66
N LYS A 59 15.73 -5.26 -1.54
CA LYS A 59 17.00 -5.33 -2.28
C LYS A 59 16.79 -5.25 -3.80
N ARG A 60 15.85 -6.03 -4.35
CA ARG A 60 15.48 -5.96 -5.78
C ARG A 60 14.95 -4.58 -6.17
N PHE A 61 14.10 -3.98 -5.35
CA PHE A 61 13.61 -2.61 -5.56
C PHE A 61 14.73 -1.56 -5.55
N CYS A 62 15.74 -1.68 -4.67
CA CYS A 62 16.89 -0.78 -4.67
C CYS A 62 17.73 -0.93 -5.94
N TYR A 63 17.93 -2.17 -6.42
CA TYR A 63 18.60 -2.43 -7.70
C TYR A 63 17.81 -1.84 -8.89
N LEU A 64 16.49 -2.08 -8.93
CA LEU A 64 15.56 -1.50 -9.91
C LEU A 64 15.66 0.04 -9.94
N SER A 65 15.63 0.68 -8.77
CA SER A 65 15.73 2.14 -8.62
C SER A 65 17.00 2.75 -9.22
N VAL A 66 18.11 1.99 -9.28
CA VAL A 66 19.38 2.44 -9.85
C VAL A 66 19.52 2.06 -11.33
N ARG A 67 18.84 1.00 -11.80
CA ARG A 67 19.03 0.43 -13.14
C ARG A 67 17.90 0.68 -14.15
N ALA A 68 16.68 1.01 -13.70
CA ALA A 68 15.53 1.21 -14.59
C ALA A 68 15.68 2.43 -15.52
N GLY A 69 16.49 3.43 -15.14
CA GLY A 69 16.65 4.68 -15.91
C GLY A 69 15.46 5.64 -15.82
N HIS A 70 14.42 5.28 -15.07
CA HIS A 70 13.26 6.10 -14.72
C HIS A 70 12.86 5.85 -13.26
N ALA A 71 11.95 6.68 -12.74
CA ALA A 71 11.39 6.48 -11.40
C ALA A 71 10.63 5.14 -11.31
N VAL A 72 10.79 4.45 -10.19
CA VAL A 72 10.05 3.22 -9.84
C VAL A 72 9.33 3.42 -8.52
N VAL A 73 8.18 2.78 -8.36
CA VAL A 73 7.28 2.95 -7.22
C VAL A 73 7.21 1.64 -6.43
N PRO A 74 7.50 1.64 -5.12
CA PRO A 74 7.40 0.44 -4.28
C PRO A 74 5.93 0.06 -4.05
N SER A 75 5.68 -1.20 -3.72
CA SER A 75 4.43 -1.57 -3.04
C SER A 75 4.45 -1.10 -1.58
N ASP A 76 3.30 -1.11 -0.90
CA ASP A 76 3.23 -0.75 0.54
C ASP A 76 4.23 -1.57 1.37
N GLN A 77 4.34 -2.87 1.09
CA GLN A 77 5.23 -3.79 1.80
C GLN A 77 6.70 -3.35 1.68
N ILE A 78 7.13 -2.98 0.48
CA ILE A 78 8.49 -2.54 0.20
C ILE A 78 8.74 -1.14 0.78
N ASP A 79 7.74 -0.28 0.71
CA ASP A 79 7.77 1.06 1.30
C ASP A 79 7.94 1.00 2.83
N GLN A 80 7.28 0.06 3.53
CA GLN A 80 7.51 -0.13 4.96
C GLN A 80 8.95 -0.57 5.31
N VAL A 81 9.63 -1.34 4.44
CA VAL A 81 11.05 -1.70 4.64
C VAL A 81 11.93 -0.46 4.44
N TRP A 82 11.68 0.28 3.37
CA TRP A 82 12.41 1.50 3.04
C TRP A 82 12.24 2.55 4.13
N HIS A 83 11.01 2.77 4.61
CA HIS A 83 10.67 3.63 5.73
C HIS A 83 11.36 3.22 7.04
N LEU A 84 11.58 1.93 7.30
CA LEU A 84 12.38 1.54 8.45
C LEU A 84 13.87 1.81 8.20
N HIS A 85 14.38 1.50 7.02
CA HIS A 85 15.79 1.70 6.65
C HIS A 85 16.22 3.17 6.75
N LEU A 86 15.37 4.09 6.29
CA LEU A 86 15.57 5.54 6.41
C LEU A 86 15.73 6.03 7.86
N ARG A 87 15.27 5.28 8.87
CA ARG A 87 15.45 5.64 10.30
C ARG A 87 16.84 5.28 10.83
N PHE A 88 17.55 4.36 10.19
CA PHE A 88 18.96 4.07 10.44
C PHE A 88 19.79 5.05 9.62
N THR A 89 19.73 6.34 9.95
CA THR A 89 20.09 7.42 9.01
C THR A 89 21.56 7.43 8.59
N ARG A 90 22.48 7.00 9.45
CA ARG A 90 23.92 6.90 9.14
C ARG A 90 24.17 5.68 8.25
N GLU A 91 23.61 4.55 8.63
CA GLU A 91 23.76 3.29 7.92
C GLU A 91 23.12 3.38 6.52
N TYR A 92 21.95 4.02 6.41
CA TYR A 92 21.27 4.28 5.15
C TYR A 92 22.07 5.20 4.22
N ARG A 93 22.57 6.32 4.74
CA ARG A 93 23.23 7.34 3.93
C ARG A 93 24.68 6.99 3.64
N ASP A 94 25.45 6.77 4.70
CA ASP A 94 26.91 6.71 4.63
C ASP A 94 27.39 5.31 4.22
N ALA A 95 26.68 4.23 4.58
CA ALA A 95 27.01 2.88 4.12
C ALA A 95 26.15 2.45 2.92
N PHE A 96 24.82 2.45 3.02
CA PHE A 96 23.97 1.89 1.96
C PHE A 96 23.98 2.76 0.69
N CYS A 97 23.63 4.05 0.76
CA CYS A 97 23.63 4.90 -0.43
C CYS A 97 25.05 5.10 -0.99
N ALA A 98 26.01 5.52 -0.16
CA ALA A 98 27.35 5.84 -0.65
C ALA A 98 28.22 4.61 -0.99
N GLU A 99 28.26 3.55 -0.17
CA GLU A 99 29.15 2.40 -0.37
C GLU A 99 28.49 1.22 -1.12
N VAL A 100 27.19 0.95 -0.89
CA VAL A 100 26.48 -0.20 -1.48
C VAL A 100 25.81 0.13 -2.80
N LEU A 101 25.05 1.23 -2.88
CA LEU A 101 24.44 1.68 -4.14
C LEU A 101 25.48 2.45 -4.98
N GLY A 102 26.27 3.33 -4.36
CA GLY A 102 27.12 4.29 -5.06
C GLY A 102 26.37 5.50 -5.61
N THR A 103 25.14 5.73 -5.13
CA THR A 103 24.28 6.86 -5.46
C THR A 103 23.27 7.09 -4.32
N ASP A 104 22.85 8.34 -4.14
CA ASP A 104 21.73 8.63 -3.24
C ASP A 104 20.43 8.06 -3.82
N LEU A 105 19.68 7.33 -2.98
CA LEU A 105 18.32 6.89 -3.25
C LEU A 105 17.38 7.71 -2.37
N HIS A 106 16.68 8.69 -2.96
CA HIS A 106 15.81 9.58 -2.21
C HIS A 106 14.37 9.02 -2.13
N HIS A 107 13.84 8.94 -0.92
CA HIS A 107 12.41 8.74 -0.70
C HIS A 107 11.71 10.09 -0.76
N SER A 108 10.83 10.24 -1.75
CA SER A 108 9.88 11.35 -1.82
C SER A 108 8.55 10.88 -1.25
N PRO A 109 7.96 11.56 -0.27
CA PRO A 109 6.59 11.28 0.13
C PRO A 109 5.67 11.36 -1.10
N ALA A 110 4.80 10.36 -1.29
CA ALA A 110 3.68 10.52 -2.21
C ALA A 110 2.93 11.79 -1.81
N SER A 111 2.66 12.69 -2.77
CA SER A 111 1.94 13.91 -2.44
C SER A 111 0.50 13.57 -2.07
N ASN A 112 -0.21 14.50 -1.43
CA ASN A 112 -1.63 14.34 -1.10
C ASN A 112 -2.49 14.57 -2.36
N GLY A 113 -2.13 13.87 -3.43
CA GLY A 113 -2.50 14.17 -4.80
C GLY A 113 -3.98 14.11 -5.06
N ASP A 114 -4.40 14.83 -6.09
CA ASP A 114 -5.71 14.66 -6.68
C ASP A 114 -5.80 13.33 -7.44
N ALA A 115 -6.94 13.11 -8.11
CA ALA A 115 -7.17 11.88 -8.86
C ALA A 115 -6.19 11.67 -10.02
N GLU A 116 -5.56 12.73 -10.55
CA GLU A 116 -4.60 12.64 -11.66
C GLU A 116 -3.23 12.18 -11.15
N GLU A 117 -2.76 12.69 -10.01
CA GLU A 117 -1.53 12.18 -9.39
C GLU A 117 -1.70 10.73 -8.91
N PHE A 118 -2.86 10.37 -8.34
CA PHE A 118 -3.15 8.98 -7.98
C PHE A 118 -3.12 8.04 -9.20
N GLU A 119 -3.69 8.47 -10.32
CA GLU A 119 -3.66 7.74 -11.60
C GLU A 119 -2.20 7.59 -12.08
N HIS A 120 -1.41 8.66 -12.02
CA HIS A 120 0.00 8.67 -12.40
C HIS A 120 0.85 7.75 -11.51
N HIS A 121 0.65 7.75 -10.20
CA HIS A 121 1.35 6.88 -9.25
C HIS A 121 1.01 5.40 -9.51
N ARG A 122 -0.25 5.11 -9.85
CA ARG A 122 -0.68 3.76 -10.26
C ARG A 122 -0.03 3.33 -11.57
N ASP A 123 0.07 4.22 -12.55
CA ASP A 123 0.69 3.93 -13.84
C ASP A 123 2.22 3.74 -13.71
N LEU A 124 2.91 4.54 -12.87
CA LEU A 124 4.32 4.33 -12.53
C LEU A 124 4.55 3.00 -11.79
N TYR A 125 3.63 2.59 -10.92
CA TYR A 125 3.67 1.27 -10.28
C TYR A 125 3.48 0.13 -11.29
N MET A 126 2.55 0.28 -12.24
CA MET A 126 2.40 -0.67 -13.36
C MET A 126 3.68 -0.78 -14.19
N ASP A 127 4.34 0.33 -14.48
CA ASP A 127 5.62 0.32 -15.20
C ASP A 127 6.75 -0.30 -14.36
N THR A 128 6.74 -0.11 -13.05
CA THR A 128 7.66 -0.78 -12.11
C THR A 128 7.51 -2.29 -12.17
N LEU A 129 6.28 -2.81 -12.18
CA LEU A 129 6.02 -4.25 -12.30
C LEU A 129 6.52 -4.81 -13.66
N LYS A 130 6.29 -4.10 -14.78
CA LYS A 130 6.81 -4.50 -16.10
C LYS A 130 8.34 -4.57 -16.12
N VAL A 131 9.00 -3.59 -15.51
CA VAL A 131 10.47 -3.56 -15.43
C VAL A 131 11.01 -4.66 -14.51
N TYR A 132 10.33 -4.96 -13.40
CA TYR A 132 10.65 -6.12 -12.55
C TYR A 132 10.61 -7.43 -13.35
N GLU A 133 9.51 -7.69 -14.09
CA GLU A 133 9.35 -8.89 -14.92
C GLU A 133 10.44 -8.97 -16.00
N GLY A 134 10.75 -7.84 -16.64
CA GLY A 134 11.82 -7.75 -17.65
C GLY A 134 13.25 -7.96 -17.11
N LEU A 135 13.50 -7.67 -15.83
CA LEU A 135 14.81 -7.79 -15.19
C LEU A 135 15.09 -9.14 -14.56
N SER A 136 14.09 -9.73 -13.91
CA SER A 136 14.24 -11.03 -13.24
C SER A 136 13.93 -12.22 -14.15
N GLY A 137 13.17 -12.01 -15.23
CA GLY A 137 12.60 -13.10 -16.03
C GLY A 137 11.47 -13.86 -15.31
N GLU A 138 11.15 -13.46 -14.08
CA GLU A 138 10.15 -14.06 -13.21
C GLU A 138 9.08 -13.02 -12.86
N ARG A 139 7.89 -13.47 -12.45
CA ARG A 139 6.87 -12.55 -11.94
C ARG A 139 7.19 -12.13 -10.51
N PRO A 140 7.00 -10.84 -10.14
CA PRO A 140 7.18 -10.41 -8.77
C PRO A 140 6.19 -11.15 -7.84
N PRO A 141 6.60 -11.54 -6.63
CA PRO A 141 5.75 -12.28 -5.70
C PRO A 141 4.52 -11.44 -5.29
N ALA A 142 3.32 -11.85 -5.72
CA ALA A 142 2.09 -11.06 -5.61
C ALA A 142 1.61 -10.77 -4.17
N ASP A 143 2.14 -11.47 -3.16
CA ASP A 143 1.89 -11.19 -1.74
C ASP A 143 2.81 -10.10 -1.16
N ILE A 144 3.76 -9.60 -1.95
CA ILE A 144 4.66 -8.49 -1.66
C ILE A 144 4.50 -7.37 -2.72
N TRP A 145 4.21 -7.73 -3.96
CA TRP A 145 3.92 -6.85 -5.09
C TRP A 145 2.47 -7.06 -5.58
N PRO A 146 1.47 -6.56 -4.84
CA PRO A 146 0.06 -6.68 -5.22
C PRO A 146 -0.24 -6.06 -6.59
N SER A 147 -1.35 -6.48 -7.22
CA SER A 147 -1.85 -5.82 -8.45
C SER A 147 -2.18 -4.34 -8.20
N PRO A 148 -2.22 -3.47 -9.23
CA PRO A 148 -2.54 -2.05 -9.04
C PRO A 148 -3.88 -1.82 -8.32
N GLU A 149 -4.91 -2.61 -8.62
CA GLU A 149 -6.23 -2.57 -7.95
C GLU A 149 -6.11 -2.95 -6.46
N THR A 150 -5.17 -3.84 -6.14
CA THR A 150 -4.94 -4.33 -4.79
C THR A 150 -4.02 -3.40 -4.00
N GLN A 151 -3.07 -2.70 -4.65
CA GLN A 151 -2.19 -1.68 -4.07
C GLN A 151 -2.93 -0.34 -3.86
N PHE A 152 -3.74 0.09 -4.84
CA PHE A 152 -4.36 1.42 -4.89
C PHE A 152 -5.88 1.43 -4.67
N GLY A 153 -6.52 0.27 -4.46
CA GLY A 153 -7.93 0.16 -4.14
C GLY A 153 -8.28 0.66 -2.73
N ASN A 154 -8.89 -0.19 -1.92
CA ASN A 154 -9.30 0.16 -0.55
C ASN A 154 -8.12 0.05 0.46
N SER A 155 -6.91 0.40 0.01
CA SER A 155 -5.76 -0.52 0.14
C SER A 155 -4.60 -0.09 1.04
N SER A 156 -4.40 1.21 1.29
CA SER A 156 -3.34 1.71 2.18
C SER A 156 -3.72 1.70 3.68
N ALA A 157 -4.85 1.09 4.04
CA ALA A 157 -5.46 1.22 5.36
C ALA A 157 -5.04 0.12 6.37
N MET A 158 -3.83 -0.43 6.24
CA MET A 158 -3.30 -1.43 7.17
C MET A 158 -2.35 -0.81 8.20
N ARG A 159 -2.36 -1.38 9.42
CA ARG A 159 -1.48 -1.03 10.54
C ARG A 159 -1.10 -2.30 11.27
N ARG A 160 0.06 -2.32 11.94
CA ARG A 160 0.10 -3.03 13.21
C ARG A 160 -0.53 -2.18 14.31
N VAL A 161 -1.27 -2.86 15.15
CA VAL A 161 -1.79 -2.37 16.42
C VAL A 161 -1.54 -3.48 17.44
N ASN A 162 -1.24 -3.11 18.68
CA ASN A 162 -1.00 -4.10 19.73
C ASN A 162 -2.34 -4.62 20.27
N THR A 163 -2.84 -5.73 19.74
CA THR A 163 -4.18 -6.25 20.08
C THR A 163 -4.30 -6.87 21.47
N ALA A 164 -3.21 -6.94 22.25
CA ALA A 164 -3.31 -7.10 23.71
C ALA A 164 -4.02 -5.90 24.38
N ASP A 165 -3.94 -4.71 23.76
CA ASP A 165 -4.47 -3.44 24.26
C ASP A 165 -5.79 -3.01 23.56
N PHE A 166 -6.21 -3.70 22.49
CA PHE A 166 -7.30 -3.25 21.61
C PHE A 166 -8.25 -4.37 21.12
N ILE A 167 -9.56 -4.09 21.18
CA ILE A 167 -10.61 -4.89 20.52
C ILE A 167 -10.94 -4.26 19.15
N ILE A 168 -10.78 -5.04 18.07
CA ILE A 168 -11.05 -4.59 16.71
C ILE A 168 -12.45 -5.07 16.28
N VAL A 169 -13.41 -4.14 16.18
CA VAL A 169 -14.79 -4.44 15.77
C VAL A 169 -15.05 -4.00 14.33
N ARG A 170 -15.59 -4.91 13.51
CA ARG A 170 -15.99 -4.63 12.12
C ARG A 170 -17.16 -3.64 12.09
N ARG A 171 -17.09 -2.63 11.23
CA ARG A 171 -18.22 -1.72 10.97
C ARG A 171 -19.44 -2.54 10.50
N PRO A 172 -20.58 -2.52 11.20
CA PRO A 172 -21.74 -3.32 10.83
C PRO A 172 -22.42 -2.79 9.56
N PRO A 173 -23.21 -3.61 8.84
CA PRO A 173 -23.84 -3.21 7.60
C PRO A 173 -24.86 -2.09 7.83
N ARG A 174 -24.83 -1.05 6.99
CA ARG A 174 -25.60 0.19 7.15
C ARG A 174 -27.11 -0.05 7.31
N GLY A 175 -27.68 -0.95 6.51
CA GLY A 175 -29.10 -1.31 6.59
C GLY A 175 -29.51 -1.90 7.94
N LEU A 176 -28.61 -2.65 8.61
CA LEU A 176 -28.87 -3.20 9.95
C LEU A 176 -28.89 -2.10 11.02
N LEU A 177 -27.97 -1.12 10.95
CA LEU A 177 -27.98 0.02 11.86
C LEU A 177 -29.25 0.89 11.70
N TRP A 178 -29.75 1.05 10.47
CA TRP A 178 -31.04 1.69 10.21
C TRP A 178 -32.22 0.87 10.78
N ALA A 179 -32.29 -0.43 10.49
CA ALA A 179 -33.37 -1.29 10.97
C ALA A 179 -33.43 -1.35 12.51
N LEU A 180 -32.28 -1.50 13.18
CA LEU A 180 -32.18 -1.49 14.64
C LEU A 180 -32.64 -0.15 15.23
N GLN A 181 -32.24 0.99 14.64
CA GLN A 181 -32.66 2.29 15.17
C GLN A 181 -34.17 2.49 15.02
N ILE A 182 -34.76 2.09 13.89
CA ILE A 182 -36.21 2.17 13.65
C ILE A 182 -36.97 1.29 14.67
N ALA A 183 -36.50 0.06 14.91
CA ALA A 183 -37.10 -0.83 15.90
C ALA A 183 -37.07 -0.24 17.32
N LEU A 184 -35.96 0.40 17.72
CA LEU A 184 -35.84 1.05 19.03
C LEU A 184 -36.72 2.30 19.16
N VAL A 185 -36.91 3.10 18.10
CA VAL A 185 -37.90 4.19 18.08
C VAL A 185 -39.31 3.66 18.35
N ILE A 186 -39.71 2.58 17.65
CA ILE A 186 -41.03 1.97 17.80
C ILE A 186 -41.23 1.44 19.23
N ALA A 187 -40.23 0.77 19.79
CA ALA A 187 -40.27 0.28 21.16
C ALA A 187 -40.38 1.41 22.20
N THR A 188 -39.67 2.53 21.99
CA THR A 188 -39.80 3.73 22.85
C THR A 188 -41.21 4.30 22.81
N LEU A 189 -41.82 4.45 21.63
CA LEU A 189 -43.18 4.98 21.49
C LEU A 189 -44.23 4.05 22.11
N PHE A 190 -44.05 2.73 21.99
CA PHE A 190 -44.94 1.75 22.62
C PHE A 190 -44.87 1.82 24.16
N ALA A 191 -43.67 1.90 24.74
CA ALA A 191 -43.53 2.05 26.19
C ALA A 191 -44.12 3.37 26.73
N LEU A 192 -44.11 4.46 25.95
CA LEU A 192 -44.82 5.70 26.31
C LEU A 192 -46.35 5.53 26.29
N TRP A 193 -46.88 4.71 25.38
CA TRP A 193 -48.31 4.43 25.26
C TRP A 193 -48.83 3.64 26.46
N GLU A 194 -48.13 2.59 26.87
CA GLU A 194 -48.48 1.75 28.03
C GLU A 194 -48.19 2.45 29.39
N GLY A 195 -47.64 3.68 29.37
CA GLY A 195 -47.31 4.43 30.58
C GLY A 195 -46.01 4.01 31.28
N GLU A 196 -45.21 3.14 30.66
CA GLU A 196 -43.91 2.66 31.17
C GLU A 196 -42.78 3.66 30.90
N TYR A 197 -42.96 4.91 31.39
CA TYR A 197 -42.09 6.05 31.08
C TYR A 197 -40.60 5.82 31.37
N ASN A 198 -40.27 5.04 32.40
CA ASN A 198 -38.89 4.69 32.74
C ASN A 198 -38.22 3.82 31.66
N ILE A 199 -38.97 2.89 31.07
CA ILE A 199 -38.48 2.00 30.00
C ILE A 199 -38.38 2.79 28.69
N ALA A 200 -39.39 3.61 28.38
CA ALA A 200 -39.35 4.51 27.24
C ALA A 200 -38.11 5.42 27.24
N LEU A 201 -37.81 6.03 28.40
CA LEU A 201 -36.63 6.89 28.57
C LEU A 201 -35.33 6.12 28.33
N ALA A 202 -35.18 4.93 28.93
CA ALA A 202 -33.98 4.10 28.77
C ALA A 202 -33.75 3.66 27.31
N VAL A 203 -34.79 3.16 26.63
CA VAL A 203 -34.70 2.74 25.22
C VAL A 203 -34.45 3.96 24.31
N GLY A 204 -35.09 5.10 24.60
CA GLY A 204 -34.88 6.35 23.86
C GLY A 204 -33.41 6.80 23.85
N PHE A 205 -32.71 6.70 24.99
CA PHE A 205 -31.27 6.99 25.04
C PHE A 205 -30.42 6.06 24.16
N VAL A 206 -30.72 4.76 24.14
CA VAL A 206 -30.03 3.79 23.26
C VAL A 206 -30.30 4.09 21.78
N THR A 207 -31.53 4.47 21.43
CA THR A 207 -31.94 4.89 20.08
C THR A 207 -31.13 6.09 19.57
N VAL A 208 -30.92 7.10 20.43
CA VAL A 208 -30.11 8.28 20.09
C VAL A 208 -28.63 7.90 19.95
N ALA A 209 -28.09 7.11 20.87
CA ALA A 209 -26.70 6.67 20.83
C ALA A 209 -26.36 5.85 19.56
N LEU A 210 -27.26 4.95 19.13
CA LEU A 210 -27.09 4.15 17.92
C LEU A 210 -27.11 5.03 16.65
N GLY A 211 -27.92 6.09 16.64
CA GLY A 211 -27.94 7.08 15.55
C GLY A 211 -26.60 7.77 15.36
N VAL A 212 -26.03 8.28 16.46
CA VAL A 212 -24.72 8.94 16.49
C VAL A 212 -23.58 7.99 16.08
N TYR A 213 -23.66 6.71 16.48
CA TYR A 213 -22.68 5.69 16.04
C TYR A 213 -22.76 5.42 14.53
N ARG A 214 -23.97 5.30 13.95
CA ARG A 214 -24.14 5.01 12.53
C ARG A 214 -23.56 6.11 11.64
N GLU A 215 -23.91 7.36 11.90
CA GLU A 215 -23.53 8.51 11.07
C GLU A 215 -22.00 8.61 10.88
N ARG A 216 -21.24 8.30 11.94
CA ARG A 216 -19.76 8.24 11.89
C ARG A 216 -19.17 7.11 11.03
N THR A 217 -19.97 6.18 10.51
CA THR A 217 -19.52 5.06 9.66
C THR A 217 -19.84 5.23 8.17
N ASP A 218 -20.48 6.33 7.77
CA ASP A 218 -21.14 6.45 6.46
C ASP A 218 -20.28 6.96 5.29
N ASN A 219 -19.03 7.40 5.49
CA ASN A 219 -18.12 7.77 4.39
C ASN A 219 -17.91 6.60 3.40
N LYS A 220 -18.20 6.84 2.12
CA LYS A 220 -18.06 5.87 1.02
C LYS A 220 -17.58 6.62 -0.23
N TRP A 221 -16.53 6.11 -0.86
CA TRP A 221 -16.11 6.52 -2.20
C TRP A 221 -16.42 5.42 -3.22
N LYS A 222 -16.57 5.80 -4.50
CA LYS A 222 -16.69 4.88 -5.63
C LYS A 222 -15.53 5.16 -6.58
N ILE A 223 -14.74 4.14 -6.91
CA ILE A 223 -13.65 4.21 -7.89
C ILE A 223 -13.95 3.17 -8.99
N LYS A 224 -13.54 3.44 -10.23
CA LYS A 224 -13.78 2.56 -11.39
C LYS A 224 -12.77 1.39 -11.42
N PRO A 225 -13.10 0.26 -12.07
CA PRO A 225 -12.16 -0.86 -12.22
C PRO A 225 -10.98 -0.48 -13.14
N TRP A 226 -9.82 -1.07 -12.86
CA TRP A 226 -8.74 -1.21 -13.83
C TRP A 226 -9.18 -2.12 -14.98
N ARG A 227 -8.60 -1.95 -16.17
CA ARG A 227 -9.07 -2.61 -17.39
C ARG A 227 -8.08 -3.67 -17.87
N ASP A 228 -8.29 -4.90 -17.44
CA ASP A 228 -7.79 -6.10 -18.11
C ASP A 228 -8.14 -6.01 -19.61
N GLY A 229 -7.16 -6.16 -20.49
CA GLY A 229 -7.39 -5.92 -21.92
C GLY A 229 -6.16 -6.03 -22.80
N ASP A 230 -5.54 -7.21 -22.78
CA ASP A 230 -5.00 -7.76 -24.03
C ASP A 230 -6.18 -8.06 -25.00
N ASP A 231 -5.83 -8.25 -26.28
CA ASP A 231 -6.66 -8.60 -27.45
C ASP A 231 -7.00 -7.46 -28.43
N GLY A 232 -6.14 -7.33 -29.45
CA GLY A 232 -6.53 -7.17 -30.86
C GLY A 232 -7.35 -5.93 -31.29
N GLY A 233 -6.66 -4.88 -31.78
CA GLY A 233 -7.33 -3.76 -32.45
C GLY A 233 -6.42 -2.92 -33.34
N VAL A 234 -6.26 -3.30 -34.61
CA VAL A 234 -5.59 -2.46 -35.62
C VAL A 234 -6.41 -1.20 -35.87
N GLY A 235 -5.88 -0.04 -35.47
CA GLY A 235 -6.51 1.27 -35.62
C GLY A 235 -5.58 2.29 -36.27
N THR A 236 -5.54 2.33 -37.60
CA THR A 236 -4.78 3.33 -38.37
C THR A 236 -5.45 4.69 -38.32
N GLY A 237 -4.70 5.77 -38.06
CA GLY A 237 -5.13 7.12 -38.44
C GLY A 237 -4.48 8.28 -37.68
N GLY A 238 -4.06 9.31 -38.43
CA GLY A 238 -3.95 10.69 -37.89
C GLY A 238 -2.55 11.25 -37.67
N CYS A 239 -1.84 11.61 -38.75
CA CYS A 239 -0.81 12.65 -38.66
C CYS A 239 -1.46 14.03 -38.43
N SER A 240 -0.89 14.83 -37.54
CA SER A 240 -0.84 16.29 -37.69
C SER A 240 0.42 16.83 -37.02
N SER A 241 0.96 17.92 -37.55
CA SER A 241 2.31 18.41 -37.26
C SER A 241 2.31 19.91 -36.92
N ARG A 242 3.49 20.41 -36.49
CA ARG A 242 3.80 21.80 -36.05
C ARG A 242 3.28 22.05 -34.62
N GLY A 243 4.01 22.71 -33.73
CA GLY A 243 5.06 23.73 -33.84
C GLY A 243 4.69 24.80 -32.80
N ILE A 244 5.58 25.37 -32.00
CA ILE A 244 6.95 25.86 -32.26
C ILE A 244 7.92 25.28 -31.22
#